data_AF-A0A211ZQJ0-F1
#
_entry.id   AF-A0A211ZQJ0-F1
#
_cell.length_a   1.000
_cell.length_b   1.000
_cell.length_c   1.000
_cell.angle_alpha   90.00
_cell.angle_beta   90.00
_cell.angle_gamma   90.00
#
_symmetry.space_group_name_H-M   'P 1'
#
loop_
_entity.id
_entity.type
_entity.pdbx_description
1 polymer ?
#
loop_
_entity_poly.entity_id
_entity_poly.type
_entity_poly.pdbx_seq_one_letter_code
_entity_poly.pdbx_strand_id
1 'polypeptide(L)'
;MAVTRAFSSTAGGVINGPTAFSQSAPTSNFTTTIGNAANVTPLLQVLGLTSDEASALIARFSADATAPRLLFAKSRGATVNSLANMSAEDTMATISAAGVVGGSVREGVAINFVATLASGTYPSGSVRIFTSDGTGAPLERLRVAHTGALQMGTTPDTVISAARHFQLRSYTVATVPSAATATQLIWVSDGTGSNRVATSNGTVWQWLNTATTVS
;
A
#
# COMPACT_ATOMS: atom_id res chain seq x y z
N MET A 1 57.55 13.05 -7.91
CA MET A 1 56.94 13.83 -9.01
C MET A 1 55.45 13.96 -8.71
N ALA A 2 55.07 15.03 -8.01
CA ALA A 2 53.69 15.32 -7.63
C ALA A 2 53.25 16.57 -8.40
N VAL A 3 52.18 16.44 -9.18
CA VAL A 3 51.61 17.55 -9.96
C VAL A 3 50.63 18.30 -9.06
N THR A 4 51.06 19.43 -8.51
CA THR A 4 50.15 20.42 -7.90
C THR A 4 49.46 21.18 -9.02
N ARG A 5 48.14 20.98 -9.21
CA ARG A 5 47.35 21.81 -10.10
C ARG A 5 46.92 23.08 -9.35
N ALA A 6 47.63 24.18 -9.58
CA ALA A 6 47.23 25.51 -9.13
C ALA A 6 46.17 26.09 -10.08
N PHE A 7 45.07 26.60 -9.52
CA PHE A 7 44.20 27.53 -10.24
C PHE A 7 44.72 28.95 -9.97
N SER A 8 45.41 29.51 -10.96
CA SER A 8 45.85 30.91 -10.98
C SER A 8 44.69 31.79 -11.48
N SER A 9 44.16 32.66 -10.62
CA SER A 9 43.40 33.82 -11.09
C SER A 9 44.39 34.95 -11.35
N THR A 10 44.85 35.06 -12.60
CA THR A 10 45.64 36.23 -13.02
C THR A 10 44.67 37.41 -13.14
N ALA A 11 44.97 38.46 -12.38
CA ALA A 11 44.19 39.68 -12.24
C ALA A 11 43.77 40.29 -13.60
N GLY A 12 42.48 40.62 -13.74
CA GLY A 12 41.99 41.37 -14.91
C GLY A 12 40.53 41.18 -15.32
N GLY A 13 39.72 40.40 -14.61
CA GLY A 13 38.28 40.24 -14.90
C GLY A 13 37.42 40.44 -13.66
N VAL A 14 36.68 41.53 -13.59
CA VAL A 14 35.68 41.78 -12.54
C VAL A 14 34.49 40.86 -12.80
N ILE A 15 34.30 39.83 -11.96
CA ILE A 15 33.03 39.12 -11.88
C ILE A 15 32.05 40.02 -11.12
N ASN A 16 31.17 40.70 -11.85
CA ASN A 16 30.00 41.34 -11.26
C ASN A 16 28.95 40.25 -10.96
N GLY A 17 28.83 39.87 -9.70
CA GLY A 17 27.80 38.97 -9.17
C GLY A 17 27.85 38.99 -7.63
N PRO A 18 26.72 38.86 -6.91
CA PRO A 18 26.66 39.16 -5.49
C PRO A 18 27.65 38.30 -4.70
N THR A 19 28.51 39.02 -3.99
CA THR A 19 29.57 38.53 -3.12
C THR A 19 29.02 37.76 -1.92
N ALA A 20 29.69 36.65 -1.60
CA ALA A 20 29.71 35.89 -0.34
C ALA A 20 28.65 34.79 -0.14
N PHE A 21 29.09 33.53 -0.24
CA PHE A 21 28.60 32.50 0.69
C PHE A 21 29.42 32.60 1.97
N SER A 22 28.92 33.42 2.91
CA SER A 22 29.31 33.33 4.31
C SER A 22 28.59 32.14 4.93
N GLN A 23 29.29 31.03 5.16
CA GLN A 23 28.72 29.93 5.96
C GLN A 23 28.95 30.24 7.45
N SER A 24 28.05 31.06 8.01
CA SER A 24 27.88 31.13 9.46
C SER A 24 26.94 30.00 9.88
N ALA A 25 27.46 28.91 10.43
CA ALA A 25 26.64 27.89 11.10
C ALA A 25 25.98 28.49 12.36
N PRO A 26 24.72 28.17 12.69
CA PRO A 26 24.41 26.83 13.19
C PRO A 26 23.11 26.18 12.64
N THR A 27 23.17 24.84 12.60
CA THR A 27 22.06 23.89 12.71
C THR A 27 20.81 24.14 11.86
N SER A 28 20.87 23.75 10.60
CA SER A 28 19.73 23.02 10.03
C SER A 28 20.33 21.77 9.42
N ASN A 29 20.29 20.67 10.18
CA ASN A 29 20.47 19.37 9.57
C ASN A 29 19.51 19.35 8.37
N PHE A 30 20.02 19.13 7.16
CA PHE A 30 19.17 18.51 6.14
C PHE A 30 18.94 17.08 6.66
N THR A 31 18.05 16.96 7.63
CA THR A 31 17.58 15.67 8.10
C THR A 31 16.75 15.13 6.95
N THR A 32 17.38 14.44 6.01
CA THR A 32 16.73 13.62 4.98
C THR A 32 16.02 12.40 5.58
N THR A 33 15.76 12.43 6.89
CA THR A 33 15.01 11.44 7.62
C THR A 33 13.65 12.04 7.96
N ILE A 34 12.64 11.70 7.17
CA ILE A 34 11.28 11.74 7.68
C ILE A 34 11.18 10.66 8.77
N GLY A 35 11.46 11.04 10.02
CA GLY A 35 11.01 10.35 11.25
C GLY A 35 11.68 9.02 11.60
N ASN A 36 12.10 8.92 12.86
CA ASN A 36 12.80 7.81 13.52
C ASN A 36 11.98 6.50 13.68
N ALA A 37 11.31 6.01 12.63
CA ALA A 37 10.56 4.75 12.67
C ALA A 37 10.51 3.95 11.35
N ALA A 38 10.99 4.49 10.22
CA ALA A 38 11.11 3.75 8.97
C ALA A 38 12.60 3.69 8.55
N ASN A 39 13.16 2.48 8.43
CA ASN A 39 14.57 2.23 8.10
C ASN A 39 14.93 2.58 6.63
N VAL A 40 14.27 3.56 6.02
CA VAL A 40 14.40 3.88 4.60
C VAL A 40 14.77 5.34 4.45
N THR A 41 15.97 5.60 3.93
CA THR A 41 16.41 6.91 3.45
C THR A 41 16.32 6.90 1.92
N PRO A 42 15.25 7.44 1.32
CA PRO A 42 15.12 7.42 -0.14
C PRO A 42 16.15 8.34 -0.79
N LEU A 43 16.70 7.91 -1.93
CA LEU A 43 17.64 8.73 -2.72
C LEU A 43 16.95 9.89 -3.44
N LEU A 44 15.67 9.73 -3.79
CA LEU A 44 14.83 10.78 -4.35
C LEU A 44 13.92 11.32 -3.25
N GLN A 45 14.01 12.62 -3.00
CA GLN A 45 13.18 13.35 -2.04
C GLN A 45 12.68 14.65 -2.67
N VAL A 46 11.40 14.96 -2.46
CA VAL A 46 10.78 16.23 -2.83
C VAL A 46 10.12 16.76 -1.56
N LEU A 47 10.62 17.88 -1.03
CA LEU A 47 10.19 18.47 0.22
C LEU A 47 9.91 19.96 0.01
N GLY A 48 8.80 20.44 0.55
CA GLY A 48 8.34 21.82 0.39
C GLY A 48 7.44 22.25 1.54
N LEU A 49 7.28 23.56 1.71
CA LEU A 49 6.32 24.13 2.68
C LEU A 49 4.94 24.35 2.05
N THR A 50 4.89 24.43 0.73
CA THR A 50 3.67 24.58 -0.07
C THR A 50 3.34 23.30 -0.83
N SER A 51 2.10 23.18 -1.31
CA SER A 51 1.68 22.08 -2.18
C SER A 51 2.56 21.96 -3.41
N ASP A 52 2.92 23.10 -4.01
CA ASP A 52 3.60 23.14 -5.30
C ASP A 52 5.07 22.74 -5.15
N GLU A 53 5.73 23.20 -4.08
CA GLU A 53 7.10 22.79 -3.73
C GLU A 53 7.21 21.30 -3.36
N ALA A 54 6.14 20.72 -2.81
CA ALA A 54 6.08 19.32 -2.39
C ALA A 54 5.46 18.37 -3.43
N SER A 55 5.20 18.84 -4.66
CA SER A 55 4.58 18.06 -5.73
C SER A 55 5.59 17.57 -6.78
N ALA A 56 5.28 16.45 -7.43
CA ALA A 56 6.02 15.94 -8.58
C ALA A 56 5.07 15.57 -9.72
N LEU A 57 5.40 15.97 -10.95
CA LEU A 57 4.64 15.65 -12.15
C LEU A 57 5.44 14.71 -13.07
N ILE A 58 4.79 13.65 -13.54
CA ILE A 58 5.29 12.79 -14.63
C ILE A 58 4.26 12.85 -15.75
N ALA A 59 4.61 13.49 -16.87
CA ALA A 59 3.71 13.65 -18.01
C ALA A 59 4.41 13.27 -19.32
N ARG A 60 3.63 12.69 -20.25
CA ARG A 60 4.06 12.45 -21.63
C ARG A 60 3.01 13.03 -22.58
N PHE A 61 3.45 13.85 -23.51
CA PHE A 61 2.63 14.40 -24.58
C PHE A 61 2.99 13.68 -25.89
N SER A 62 2.18 12.72 -26.31
CA SER A 62 2.37 11.97 -27.55
C SER A 62 1.03 11.59 -28.18
N ALA A 63 0.99 11.44 -29.50
CA ALA A 63 -0.22 11.04 -30.24
C ALA A 63 -0.37 9.51 -30.39
N ASP A 64 0.36 8.74 -29.58
CA ASP A 64 0.31 7.27 -29.58
C ASP A 64 -0.32 6.71 -28.29
N ALA A 65 -0.61 5.41 -28.28
CA ALA A 65 -1.31 4.73 -27.17
C ALA A 65 -0.45 4.50 -25.90
N THR A 66 0.83 4.87 -25.90
CA THR A 66 1.77 4.52 -24.83
C THR A 66 1.78 5.58 -23.72
N ALA A 67 1.52 5.16 -22.49
CA ALA A 67 1.52 6.03 -21.30
C ALA A 67 2.91 6.21 -20.65
N PRO A 68 3.12 7.27 -19.84
CA PRO A 68 4.22 7.29 -18.86
C PRO A 68 3.99 6.22 -17.77
N ARG A 69 5.05 5.78 -17.10
CA ARG A 69 4.97 4.76 -16.03
C ARG A 69 5.86 5.08 -14.84
N LEU A 70 5.40 4.70 -13.66
CA LEU A 70 6.23 4.50 -12.47
C LEU A 70 6.40 2.99 -12.29
N LEU A 71 7.62 2.48 -12.52
CA LEU A 71 7.92 1.04 -12.47
C LEU A 71 8.74 0.72 -11.22
N PHE A 72 8.25 -0.23 -10.44
CA PHE A 72 8.99 -0.86 -9.36
C PHE A 72 9.40 -2.27 -9.77
N ALA A 73 10.63 -2.66 -9.45
CA ALA A 73 11.13 -4.01 -9.69
C ALA A 73 11.91 -4.48 -8.46
N LYS A 74 11.59 -5.68 -7.98
CA LYS A 74 12.27 -6.31 -6.86
C LYS A 74 12.99 -7.57 -7.34
N SER A 75 14.27 -7.66 -7.02
CA SER A 75 15.10 -8.86 -7.18
C SER A 75 15.60 -9.28 -5.80
N ARG A 76 15.88 -10.57 -5.60
CA ARG A 76 16.66 -11.05 -4.44
C ARG A 76 18.17 -11.10 -4.71
N GLY A 77 18.62 -10.74 -5.92
CA GLY A 77 20.04 -10.62 -6.23
C GLY A 77 20.71 -9.56 -5.34
N ALA A 78 21.84 -9.93 -4.74
CA ALA A 78 22.53 -9.09 -3.76
C ALA A 78 23.43 -8.01 -4.39
N THR A 79 23.62 -8.05 -5.71
CA THR A 79 24.42 -7.07 -6.45
C THR A 79 23.59 -6.45 -7.57
N VAL A 80 23.89 -5.19 -7.87
CA VAL A 80 23.28 -4.49 -9.02
C VAL A 80 23.60 -5.28 -10.29
N ASN A 81 22.61 -5.43 -11.16
CA ASN A 81 22.64 -6.27 -12.37
C ASN A 81 22.70 -7.79 -12.13
N SER A 82 22.56 -8.27 -10.89
CA SER A 82 22.29 -9.69 -10.59
C SER A 82 20.79 -9.89 -10.34
N LEU A 83 20.18 -10.80 -11.10
CA LEU A 83 18.77 -11.15 -10.95
C LEU A 83 18.64 -12.48 -10.22
N ALA A 84 17.82 -12.50 -9.18
CA ALA A 84 17.42 -13.73 -8.51
C ALA A 84 15.92 -13.69 -8.22
N ASN A 85 15.30 -14.88 -8.28
CA ASN A 85 13.88 -15.04 -8.05
C ASN A 85 13.48 -14.50 -6.67
N MET A 86 12.31 -13.87 -6.63
CA MET A 86 11.63 -13.55 -5.37
C MET A 86 11.18 -14.84 -4.67
N SER A 87 10.63 -14.71 -3.47
CA SER A 87 9.92 -15.80 -2.78
C SER A 87 8.46 -15.39 -2.53
N ALA A 88 7.63 -16.36 -2.17
CA ALA A 88 6.27 -16.07 -1.71
C ALA A 88 6.32 -15.08 -0.52
N GLU A 89 5.35 -14.17 -0.48
CA GLU A 89 5.21 -13.08 0.48
C GLU A 89 6.29 -11.98 0.41
N ASP A 90 7.19 -12.01 -0.58
CA ASP A 90 8.03 -10.84 -0.87
C ASP A 90 7.17 -9.66 -1.30
N THR A 91 7.39 -8.50 -0.67
CA THR A 91 6.79 -7.24 -1.13
C THR A 91 7.59 -6.72 -2.33
N MET A 92 6.92 -6.62 -3.48
CA MET A 92 7.48 -6.08 -4.72
C MET A 92 7.57 -4.56 -4.67
N ALA A 93 6.53 -3.92 -4.13
CA ALA A 93 6.45 -2.48 -3.96
C ALA A 93 5.40 -2.13 -2.91
N THR A 94 5.56 -0.94 -2.33
CA THR A 94 4.60 -0.30 -1.43
C THR A 94 4.38 1.13 -1.90
N ILE A 95 3.12 1.53 -1.99
CA ILE A 95 2.71 2.93 -2.09
C ILE A 95 1.97 3.25 -0.81
N SER A 96 2.42 4.23 -0.05
CA SER A 96 1.82 4.53 1.24
C SER A 96 1.77 6.02 1.56
N ALA A 97 0.92 6.36 2.51
CA ALA A 97 0.80 7.70 3.05
C ALA A 97 0.94 7.65 4.58
N ALA A 98 1.68 8.61 5.10
CA ALA A 98 1.98 8.75 6.51
C ALA A 98 1.61 10.15 7.02
N GLY A 99 1.31 10.24 8.30
CA GLY A 99 1.08 11.50 9.01
C GLY A 99 1.93 11.59 10.26
N VAL A 100 2.08 12.79 10.82
CA VAL A 100 2.75 12.99 12.11
C VAL A 100 1.71 12.92 13.23
N VAL A 101 1.85 11.97 14.14
CA VAL A 101 1.00 11.82 15.33
C VAL A 101 1.89 11.55 16.54
N GLY A 102 1.75 12.35 17.59
CA GLY A 102 2.56 12.23 18.81
C GLY A 102 4.06 12.44 18.56
N GLY A 103 4.42 13.36 17.65
CA GLY A 103 5.81 13.70 17.33
C GLY A 103 6.57 12.68 16.46
N SER A 104 5.90 11.65 15.95
CA SER A 104 6.49 10.65 15.06
C SER A 104 5.68 10.52 13.77
N VAL A 105 6.38 10.29 12.67
CA VAL A 105 5.76 9.96 11.39
C VAL A 105 5.30 8.50 11.45
N ARG A 106 4.03 8.25 11.11
CA ARG A 106 3.41 6.93 11.14
C ARG A 106 2.63 6.69 9.85
N GLU A 107 2.85 5.54 9.23
CA GLU A 107 2.05 5.09 8.09
C GLU A 107 0.61 4.85 8.54
N GLY A 108 -0.35 5.47 7.83
CA GLY A 108 -1.77 5.31 8.11
C GLY A 108 -2.48 4.42 7.10
N VAL A 109 -2.04 4.47 5.83
CA VAL A 109 -2.60 3.70 4.72
C VAL A 109 -1.51 3.25 3.77
N ALA A 110 -1.68 2.06 3.20
CA ALA A 110 -0.75 1.51 2.23
C ALA A 110 -1.44 0.62 1.20
N ILE A 111 -0.82 0.54 0.02
CA ILE A 111 -1.10 -0.45 -1.02
C ILE A 111 0.19 -1.24 -1.22
N ASN A 112 0.13 -2.54 -0.92
CA ASN A 112 1.25 -3.45 -1.11
C ASN A 112 1.01 -4.35 -2.31
N PHE A 113 2.05 -4.48 -3.14
CA PHE A 113 2.13 -5.46 -4.22
C PHE A 113 2.99 -6.61 -3.71
N VAL A 114 2.40 -7.79 -3.51
CA VAL A 114 3.05 -8.92 -2.82
C VAL A 114 3.10 -10.13 -3.73
N ALA A 115 4.28 -10.76 -3.85
CA ALA A 115 4.45 -11.99 -4.61
C ALA A 115 3.74 -13.16 -3.91
N THR A 116 3.00 -13.99 -4.65
CA THR A 116 2.32 -15.18 -4.09
C THR A 116 2.98 -16.47 -4.58
N LEU A 117 3.35 -16.56 -5.86
CA LEU A 117 4.21 -17.61 -6.39
C LEU A 117 5.33 -16.95 -7.18
N ALA A 118 6.57 -17.26 -6.80
CA ALA A 118 7.76 -16.80 -7.49
C ALA A 118 8.36 -17.90 -8.39
N SER A 119 7.49 -18.74 -8.96
CA SER A 119 7.86 -19.84 -9.85
C SER A 119 6.92 -19.83 -11.06
N GLY A 120 7.37 -19.25 -12.16
CA GLY A 120 6.63 -19.12 -13.41
C GLY A 120 7.28 -18.10 -14.35
N THR A 121 6.80 -18.01 -15.59
CA THR A 121 7.29 -17.03 -16.59
C THR A 121 7.08 -15.57 -16.14
N TYR A 122 6.04 -15.34 -15.33
CA TYR A 122 5.74 -14.07 -14.68
C TYR A 122 5.57 -14.29 -13.17
N PRO A 123 5.99 -13.35 -12.30
CA PRO A 123 5.66 -13.42 -10.89
C PRO A 123 4.14 -13.30 -10.71
N SER A 124 3.52 -14.23 -9.98
CA SER A 124 2.14 -14.05 -9.57
C SER A 124 2.11 -13.22 -8.28
N GLY A 125 1.13 -12.35 -8.15
CA GLY A 125 1.05 -11.46 -7.01
C GLY A 125 -0.37 -11.07 -6.64
N SER A 126 -0.48 -10.47 -5.46
CA SER A 126 -1.71 -9.90 -4.92
C SER A 126 -1.53 -8.41 -4.67
N VAL A 127 -2.63 -7.67 -4.77
CA VAL A 127 -2.70 -6.26 -4.34
C VAL A 127 -3.45 -6.23 -3.03
N ARG A 128 -2.86 -5.62 -1.99
CA ARG A 128 -3.40 -5.57 -0.63
C ARG A 128 -3.53 -4.12 -0.19
N ILE A 129 -4.70 -3.73 0.32
CA ILE A 129 -4.98 -2.39 0.83
C ILE A 129 -5.02 -2.45 2.36
N PHE A 130 -4.25 -1.58 3.00
CA PHE A 130 -4.12 -1.47 4.44
C PHE A 130 -4.65 -0.12 4.93
N THR A 131 -5.39 -0.14 6.05
CA THR A 131 -5.82 1.08 6.75
C THR A 131 -5.70 0.93 8.26
N SER A 132 -5.24 2.00 8.92
CA SER A 132 -5.30 2.15 10.38
C SER A 132 -6.67 2.66 10.83
N ASP A 133 -7.07 2.29 12.04
CA ASP A 133 -8.23 2.85 12.75
C ASP A 133 -7.83 3.94 13.77
N GLY A 134 -6.55 4.34 13.78
CA GLY A 134 -6.01 5.33 14.71
C GLY A 134 -5.53 4.77 16.05
N THR A 135 -5.76 3.48 16.33
CA THR A 135 -5.35 2.84 17.59
C THR A 135 -4.11 1.96 17.45
N GLY A 136 -3.78 1.53 16.23
CA GLY A 136 -2.63 0.66 15.95
C GLY A 136 -2.09 0.79 14.52
N ALA A 137 -1.18 -0.12 14.17
CA ALA A 137 -0.63 -0.22 12.82
C ALA A 137 -1.72 -0.53 11.79
N PRO A 138 -1.59 -0.07 10.54
CA PRO A 138 -2.54 -0.40 9.48
C PRO A 138 -2.72 -1.92 9.33
N LEU A 139 -3.97 -2.36 9.25
CA LEU A 139 -4.34 -3.75 8.98
C LEU A 139 -4.85 -3.89 7.56
N GLU A 140 -4.67 -5.07 6.97
CA GLU A 140 -5.24 -5.38 5.66
C GLU A 140 -6.77 -5.35 5.72
N ARG A 141 -7.39 -4.68 4.75
CA ARG A 141 -8.85 -4.55 4.65
C ARG A 141 -9.41 -5.16 3.38
N LEU A 142 -8.65 -5.09 2.28
CA LEU A 142 -9.05 -5.56 0.97
C LEU A 142 -7.85 -6.21 0.27
N ARG A 143 -8.10 -7.33 -0.41
CA ARG A 143 -7.12 -7.99 -1.27
C ARG A 143 -7.74 -8.42 -2.58
N VAL A 144 -7.04 -8.13 -3.67
CA VAL A 144 -7.20 -8.86 -4.94
C VAL A 144 -6.13 -9.94 -4.96
N ALA A 145 -6.56 -11.20 -4.81
CA ALA A 145 -5.65 -12.35 -4.81
C ALA A 145 -5.08 -12.59 -6.22
N HIS A 146 -3.98 -13.34 -6.31
CA HIS A 146 -3.38 -13.73 -7.59
C HIS A 146 -4.32 -14.55 -8.49
N THR A 147 -5.37 -15.15 -7.91
CA THR A 147 -6.43 -15.86 -8.64
C THR A 147 -7.52 -14.94 -9.19
N GLY A 148 -7.48 -13.64 -8.87
CA GLY A 148 -8.52 -12.66 -9.21
C GLY A 148 -9.67 -12.59 -8.20
N ALA A 149 -9.65 -13.39 -7.13
CA ALA A 149 -10.65 -13.29 -6.07
C ALA A 149 -10.53 -11.99 -5.26
N LEU A 150 -11.66 -11.38 -4.92
CA LEU A 150 -11.74 -10.21 -4.03
C LEU A 150 -12.02 -10.67 -2.61
N GLN A 151 -11.12 -10.34 -1.70
CA GLN A 151 -11.15 -10.76 -0.30
C GLN A 151 -11.22 -9.53 0.62
N MET A 152 -11.99 -9.59 1.71
CA MET A 152 -12.17 -8.49 2.66
C MET A 152 -12.05 -8.94 4.11
N GLY A 153 -11.70 -8.00 4.98
CA GLY A 153 -11.59 -8.21 6.42
C GLY A 153 -10.16 -8.45 6.91
N THR A 154 -10.00 -8.56 8.23
CA THR A 154 -8.70 -8.83 8.88
C THR A 154 -8.23 -10.28 8.67
N THR A 155 -9.17 -11.16 8.34
CA THR A 155 -8.94 -12.51 7.81
C THR A 155 -9.49 -12.48 6.38
N PRO A 156 -8.80 -13.04 5.37
CA PRO A 156 -9.19 -12.91 3.97
C PRO A 156 -10.45 -13.74 3.65
N ASP A 157 -11.62 -13.22 4.04
CA ASP A 157 -12.91 -13.78 3.65
C ASP A 157 -13.15 -13.42 2.17
N THR A 158 -13.43 -14.42 1.35
CA THR A 158 -13.71 -14.17 -0.07
C THR A 158 -15.11 -13.60 -0.21
N VAL A 159 -15.23 -12.40 -0.80
CA VAL A 159 -16.49 -11.71 -1.05
C VAL A 159 -16.93 -11.91 -2.50
N ILE A 160 -15.97 -11.92 -3.43
CA ILE A 160 -16.20 -12.26 -4.83
C ILE A 160 -15.18 -13.32 -5.22
N SER A 161 -15.67 -14.49 -5.65
CA SER A 161 -14.81 -15.58 -6.07
C SER A 161 -14.12 -15.28 -7.41
N ALA A 162 -13.09 -16.06 -7.75
CA ALA A 162 -12.44 -15.98 -9.07
C ALA A 162 -13.44 -16.27 -10.24
N ALA A 163 -14.51 -17.00 -9.97
CA ALA A 163 -15.61 -17.24 -10.92
C ALA A 163 -16.61 -16.08 -11.01
N ARG A 164 -16.36 -14.96 -10.32
CA ARG A 164 -17.21 -13.75 -10.27
C ARG A 164 -18.56 -13.97 -9.58
N HIS A 165 -18.65 -14.92 -8.64
CA HIS A 165 -19.83 -15.09 -7.79
C HIS A 165 -19.67 -14.33 -6.48
N PHE A 166 -20.71 -13.63 -6.05
CA PHE A 166 -20.77 -13.07 -4.70
C PHE A 166 -20.90 -14.20 -3.67
N GLN A 167 -20.06 -14.18 -2.65
CA GLN A 167 -20.05 -15.17 -1.59
C GLN A 167 -20.52 -14.54 -0.29
N LEU A 168 -21.55 -15.16 0.31
CA LEU A 168 -22.04 -14.79 1.62
C LEU A 168 -21.15 -15.42 2.70
N ARG A 169 -20.97 -14.69 3.81
CA ARG A 169 -20.27 -15.24 4.97
C ARG A 169 -21.06 -16.40 5.56
N SER A 170 -20.36 -17.50 5.85
CA SER A 170 -20.98 -18.73 6.34
C SER A 170 -20.99 -18.79 7.87
N TYR A 171 -22.11 -19.23 8.43
CA TYR A 171 -22.31 -19.48 9.85
C TYR A 171 -23.00 -20.84 10.06
N THR A 172 -22.95 -21.35 11.28
CA THR A 172 -23.89 -22.36 11.77
C THR A 172 -25.01 -21.66 12.53
N VAL A 173 -26.16 -22.29 12.70
CA VAL A 173 -27.24 -21.78 13.57
C VAL A 173 -26.69 -21.34 14.94
N ALA A 174 -25.78 -22.12 15.54
CA ALA A 174 -25.18 -21.80 16.83
C ALA A 174 -24.20 -20.62 16.83
N THR A 175 -23.74 -20.17 15.66
CA THR A 175 -22.71 -19.12 15.52
C THR A 175 -23.19 -17.90 14.76
N VAL A 176 -24.49 -17.81 14.45
CA VAL A 176 -25.03 -16.62 13.78
C VAL A 176 -24.82 -15.36 14.63
N PRO A 177 -24.37 -14.25 14.03
CA PRO A 177 -24.15 -13.00 14.77
C PRO A 177 -25.47 -12.33 15.11
N SER A 178 -25.42 -11.21 15.86
CA SER A 178 -26.60 -10.37 16.08
C SER A 178 -27.21 -9.88 14.76
N ALA A 179 -28.55 -9.91 14.67
CA ALA A 179 -29.32 -9.41 13.53
C ALA A 179 -29.69 -7.92 13.65
N ALA A 180 -29.05 -7.16 14.55
CA ALA A 180 -29.43 -5.76 14.82
C ALA A 180 -29.37 -4.83 13.59
N THR A 181 -28.56 -5.18 12.58
CA THR A 181 -28.51 -4.45 11.32
C THR A 181 -29.40 -5.11 10.28
N ALA A 182 -30.46 -4.44 9.86
CA ALA A 182 -31.39 -4.94 8.83
C ALA A 182 -30.71 -5.03 7.44
N THR A 183 -31.33 -5.78 6.52
CA THR A 183 -30.93 -5.90 5.09
C THR A 183 -29.59 -6.58 4.81
N GLN A 184 -29.08 -7.35 5.78
CA GLN A 184 -27.91 -8.19 5.60
C GLN A 184 -28.29 -9.58 5.09
N LEU A 185 -27.38 -10.21 4.34
CA LEU A 185 -27.49 -11.59 3.86
C LEU A 185 -26.33 -12.44 4.41
N ILE A 186 -26.63 -13.65 4.86
CA ILE A 186 -25.64 -14.63 5.32
C ILE A 186 -25.99 -16.03 4.82
N TRP A 187 -25.01 -16.93 4.80
CA TRP A 187 -25.20 -18.34 4.49
C TRP A 187 -25.16 -19.14 5.79
N VAL A 188 -26.24 -19.84 6.15
CA VAL A 188 -26.33 -20.53 7.45
C VAL A 188 -26.56 -22.02 7.25
N SER A 189 -25.78 -22.84 7.95
CA SER A 189 -25.99 -24.28 8.08
C SER A 189 -26.89 -24.60 9.27
N ASP A 190 -27.93 -25.41 9.06
CA ASP A 190 -28.85 -25.93 10.08
C ASP A 190 -28.31 -27.19 10.80
N GLY A 191 -27.08 -27.60 10.50
CA GLY A 191 -26.44 -28.79 11.08
C GLY A 191 -27.08 -30.12 10.70
N THR A 192 -28.18 -30.14 9.93
CA THR A 192 -28.97 -31.35 9.66
C THR A 192 -29.28 -31.60 8.18
N GLY A 193 -28.89 -30.72 7.27
CA GLY A 193 -28.67 -31.16 5.89
C GLY A 193 -28.76 -30.14 4.77
N SER A 194 -29.01 -28.86 5.03
CA SER A 194 -28.95 -27.87 3.94
C SER A 194 -28.60 -26.49 4.43
N ASN A 195 -27.52 -25.94 3.87
CA ASN A 195 -27.20 -24.54 4.07
C ASN A 195 -28.16 -23.68 3.24
N ARG A 196 -28.61 -22.56 3.81
CA ARG A 196 -29.57 -21.66 3.18
C ARG A 196 -29.21 -20.21 3.43
N VAL A 197 -29.71 -19.33 2.56
CA VAL A 197 -29.59 -17.88 2.75
C VAL A 197 -30.52 -17.45 3.89
N ALA A 198 -30.01 -16.62 4.80
CA ALA A 198 -30.81 -15.89 5.77
C ALA A 198 -30.67 -14.38 5.57
N THR A 199 -31.73 -13.65 5.90
CA THR A 199 -31.80 -12.19 5.82
C THR A 199 -32.04 -11.62 7.21
N SER A 200 -31.45 -10.46 7.51
CA SER A 200 -31.73 -9.76 8.76
C SER A 200 -32.87 -8.75 8.59
N ASN A 201 -33.83 -8.77 9.51
CA ASN A 201 -34.89 -7.76 9.60
C ASN A 201 -34.60 -6.63 10.62
N GLY A 202 -33.40 -6.62 11.21
CA GLY A 202 -33.02 -5.66 12.26
C GLY A 202 -33.29 -6.15 13.69
N THR A 203 -33.93 -7.30 13.86
CA THR A 203 -34.18 -7.93 15.17
C THR A 203 -33.77 -9.39 15.19
N VAL A 204 -34.11 -10.15 14.14
CA VAL A 204 -33.78 -11.57 13.99
C VAL A 204 -33.28 -11.88 12.59
N TRP A 205 -32.54 -12.98 12.46
CA TRP A 205 -32.27 -13.61 11.17
C TRP A 205 -33.46 -14.46 10.76
N GLN A 206 -33.91 -14.33 9.52
CA GLN A 206 -35.00 -15.13 8.95
C GLN A 206 -34.52 -15.86 7.71
N TRP A 207 -34.97 -17.10 7.51
CA TRP A 207 -34.67 -17.81 6.27
C TRP A 207 -35.28 -17.07 5.08
N LEU A 208 -34.49 -16.90 4.01
CA LEU A 208 -34.92 -16.19 2.80
C LEU A 208 -36.25 -16.76 2.28
N ASN A 209 -37.17 -15.87 1.91
CA ASN A 209 -38.53 -16.18 1.44
C ASN A 209 -39.45 -16.84 2.49
N THR A 210 -39.14 -16.69 3.78
CA THR A 210 -40.01 -17.13 4.88
C THR A 210 -40.04 -16.09 6.01
N ALA A 211 -40.99 -16.21 6.93
CA ALA A 211 -40.98 -15.47 8.19
C ALA A 211 -40.27 -16.23 9.33
N THR A 212 -39.74 -17.42 9.04
CA THR A 212 -39.18 -18.33 10.05
C THR A 212 -37.80 -17.87 10.49
N THR A 213 -37.63 -17.73 11.80
CA THR A 213 -36.38 -17.34 12.43
C THR A 213 -35.32 -18.44 12.27
N VAL A 214 -34.07 -18.04 12.12
CA VAL A 214 -32.90 -18.92 12.26
C VAL A 214 -32.71 -19.19 13.75
N SER A 215 -32.94 -20.43 14.18
CA SER A 215 -32.89 -20.88 15.58
C SER A 215 -32.30 -22.27 15.69
#